data_AF-A0ABD1REB2-F1
#
_entry.id   AF-A0ABD1REB2-F1
#
_cell.length_a   1.000
_cell.length_b   1.000
_cell.length_c   1.000
_cell.angle_alpha   90.00
_cell.angle_beta   90.00
_cell.angle_gamma   90.00
#
_symmetry.space_group_name_H-M   'P 1'
#
loop_
_entity.id
_entity.type
_entity.pdbx_description
1 polymer ?
#
loop_
_entity_poly.entity_id
_entity_poly.type
_entity_poly.pdbx_seq_one_letter_code
_entity_poly.pdbx_strand_id
1 'polypeptide(L)'
;MTDRDTTGGAMLSRGGHKPQQQLPFKITPNERPSMMTKPNRENKEAAHIDKLEEEFKDSEKVRAIRLQALSKEFENLRMKKAEMVKDYTLRVVGVVNQLKLNREEILDKKVVQKVLINLLERFDAVTTAIEHTKDLSSLSLTELTCALLAYEQ
;
A
#
# COMPACT_ATOMS: atom_id res chain seq x y z
N MET A 1 71.99 23.10 -64.46
CA MET A 1 71.53 21.84 -63.85
C MET A 1 70.04 22.04 -63.56
N THR A 2 69.16 22.05 -64.56
CA THR A 2 68.45 20.91 -65.19
C THR A 2 67.77 19.98 -64.19
N ASP A 3 66.45 20.06 -64.10
CA ASP A 3 65.51 18.95 -64.38
C ASP A 3 64.07 19.50 -64.25
N ARG A 4 63.29 19.45 -65.34
CA ARG A 4 62.28 18.43 -65.74
C ARG A 4 60.87 18.81 -65.25
N ASP A 5 59.98 19.16 -66.18
CA ASP A 5 58.91 18.31 -66.75
C ASP A 5 57.58 18.59 -66.02
N THR A 6 56.36 18.53 -66.56
CA THR A 6 55.78 18.44 -67.91
C THR A 6 54.25 18.47 -67.68
N THR A 7 53.46 18.84 -68.70
CA THR A 7 51.98 18.68 -68.81
C THR A 7 51.17 19.83 -68.19
N GLY A 8 50.50 20.71 -68.94
CA GLY A 8 49.40 20.43 -69.89
C GLY A 8 48.07 20.59 -69.14
N GLY A 9 47.04 21.34 -69.55
CA GLY A 9 46.68 22.10 -70.73
C GLY A 9 45.28 22.72 -70.49
N ALA A 10 44.83 23.54 -71.44
CA ALA A 10 43.47 24.12 -71.62
C ALA A 10 42.94 25.04 -70.50
N MET A 11 42.94 26.37 -70.65
CA MET A 11 42.10 27.23 -71.50
C MET A 11 40.60 27.33 -71.13
N LEU A 12 40.14 28.60 -71.14
CA LEU A 12 38.76 29.13 -71.19
C LEU A 12 38.02 29.22 -69.84
N SER A 13 37.34 30.29 -69.45
CA SER A 13 37.18 31.63 -70.02
C SER A 13 36.45 32.53 -69.02
N ARG A 14 36.79 33.82 -69.06
CA ARG A 14 35.91 35.00 -68.84
C ARG A 14 35.29 35.25 -67.46
N GLY A 15 35.81 36.32 -66.85
CA GLY A 15 35.02 37.56 -66.68
C GLY A 15 34.61 37.89 -65.25
N GLY A 16 34.96 39.11 -64.79
CA GLY A 16 34.29 39.74 -63.65
C GLY A 16 35.20 40.59 -62.76
N HIS A 17 35.12 41.90 -62.93
CA HIS A 17 35.81 42.93 -62.16
C HIS A 17 35.29 43.10 -60.71
N LYS A 18 36.22 43.16 -59.75
CA LYS A 18 36.32 44.12 -58.60
C LYS A 18 35.20 44.13 -57.51
N PRO A 19 35.38 44.82 -56.36
CA PRO A 19 36.14 44.37 -55.19
C PRO A 19 35.29 44.47 -53.90
N GLN A 20 35.94 44.37 -52.73
CA GLN A 20 35.43 44.64 -51.37
C GLN A 20 34.72 43.47 -50.67
N GLN A 21 35.50 42.60 -50.03
CA GLN A 21 35.04 41.92 -48.83
C GLN A 21 35.31 42.83 -47.64
N GLN A 22 34.26 43.43 -47.08
CA GLN A 22 34.29 43.93 -45.71
C GLN A 22 33.71 42.82 -44.80
N LEU A 23 34.47 42.49 -43.76
CA LEU A 23 34.18 41.46 -42.76
C LEU A 23 32.85 41.72 -42.01
N PRO A 24 32.21 40.69 -41.43
CA PRO A 24 30.80 40.77 -41.03
C PRO A 24 30.58 41.58 -39.76
N PHE A 25 29.65 42.52 -39.79
CA PHE A 25 28.97 42.98 -38.57
C PHE A 25 28.02 41.88 -38.11
N LYS A 26 28.43 41.09 -37.11
CA LYS A 26 27.51 40.23 -36.36
C LYS A 26 26.73 41.11 -35.38
N ILE A 27 25.50 41.47 -35.72
CA ILE A 27 24.52 41.89 -34.72
C ILE A 27 24.00 40.61 -34.09
N THR A 28 24.46 40.29 -32.87
CA THR A 28 23.83 39.25 -32.06
C THR A 28 22.49 39.78 -31.54
N PRO A 29 21.34 39.14 -31.83
CA PRO A 29 20.10 39.49 -31.19
C PRO A 29 20.15 39.00 -29.73
N ASN A 30 20.31 39.95 -28.82
CA ASN A 30 19.64 40.02 -27.53
C ASN A 30 19.45 38.67 -26.79
N GLU A 31 20.34 38.36 -25.85
CA GLU A 31 20.10 37.34 -24.83
C GLU A 31 18.82 37.71 -24.06
N ARG A 32 17.74 36.96 -24.30
CA ARG A 32 16.49 37.10 -23.54
C ARG A 32 16.82 36.94 -22.04
N PRO A 33 16.34 37.82 -21.16
CA PRO A 33 16.37 37.56 -19.73
C PRO A 33 15.64 36.23 -19.48
N SER A 34 16.34 35.28 -18.87
CA SER A 34 15.73 34.07 -18.34
C SER A 34 14.69 34.49 -17.29
N MET A 35 13.42 34.44 -17.68
CA MET A 35 12.32 34.68 -16.77
C MET A 35 12.33 33.55 -15.73
N MET A 36 12.57 33.89 -14.47
CA MET A 36 12.23 33.02 -13.35
C MET A 36 10.74 32.73 -13.45
N THR A 37 10.39 31.56 -13.97
CA THR A 37 9.04 31.01 -13.86
C THR A 37 8.78 30.80 -12.38
N LYS A 38 8.01 31.72 -11.78
CA LYS A 38 7.46 31.53 -10.43
C LYS A 38 6.72 30.18 -10.44
N PRO A 39 6.85 29.34 -9.40
CA PRO A 39 6.18 28.04 -9.37
C PRO A 39 4.67 28.26 -9.52
N ASN A 40 4.12 27.73 -10.60
CA ASN A 40 2.71 27.79 -10.94
C ASN A 40 1.89 27.12 -9.83
N ARG A 41 0.69 27.65 -9.55
CA ARG A 41 -0.19 27.20 -8.45
C ARG A 41 -0.54 25.71 -8.59
N GLU A 42 -0.68 25.24 -9.83
CA GLU A 42 -0.93 23.84 -10.21
C GLU A 42 0.21 22.89 -9.80
N ASN A 43 1.47 23.36 -9.76
CA ASN A 43 2.62 22.54 -9.34
C ASN A 43 2.66 22.32 -7.82
N LYS A 44 2.00 23.19 -7.03
CA LYS A 44 1.89 23.05 -5.57
C LYS A 44 0.77 22.09 -5.18
N GLU A 45 -0.31 22.09 -5.95
CA GLU A 45 -1.45 21.18 -5.75
C GLU A 45 -1.07 19.73 -6.10
N ALA A 46 -0.35 19.52 -7.20
CA ALA A 46 0.19 18.20 -7.56
C ALA A 46 1.14 17.64 -6.47
N ALA A 47 2.09 18.46 -5.98
CA ALA A 47 2.99 18.05 -4.89
C ALA A 47 2.25 17.78 -3.57
N HIS A 48 1.12 18.45 -3.32
CA HIS A 48 0.30 18.21 -2.14
C HIS A 48 -0.47 16.87 -2.25
N ILE A 49 -1.01 16.57 -3.43
CA ILE A 49 -1.69 15.30 -3.71
C ILE A 49 -0.72 14.13 -3.59
N ASP A 50 0.48 14.22 -4.20
CA ASP A 50 1.50 13.16 -4.11
C ASP A 50 1.88 12.85 -2.65
N LYS A 51 2.06 13.88 -1.82
CA LYS A 51 2.38 13.71 -0.39
C LYS A 51 1.24 13.04 0.38
N LEU A 52 -0.01 13.41 0.09
CA LEU A 52 -1.18 12.78 0.69
C LEU A 52 -1.32 11.31 0.28
N GLU A 53 -1.02 10.98 -0.97
CA GLU A 53 -1.03 9.59 -1.44
C GLU A 53 0.05 8.75 -0.76
N GLU A 54 1.24 9.30 -0.54
CA GLU A 54 2.32 8.62 0.17
C GLU A 54 1.93 8.34 1.62
N GLU A 55 1.45 9.36 2.35
CA GLU A 55 0.97 9.22 3.73
C GLU A 55 -0.20 8.22 3.83
N PHE A 56 -1.12 8.23 2.85
CA PHE A 56 -2.21 7.27 2.78
C PHE A 56 -1.69 5.84 2.56
N LYS A 57 -0.79 5.62 1.60
CA LYS A 57 -0.16 4.31 1.35
C LYS A 57 0.56 3.79 2.59
N ASP A 58 1.23 4.65 3.33
CA ASP A 58 1.89 4.26 4.58
C ASP A 58 0.89 3.91 5.68
N SER A 59 -0.22 4.64 5.77
CA SER A 59 -1.36 4.30 6.64
C SER A 59 -1.97 2.93 6.28
N GLU A 60 -2.07 2.60 4.99
CA GLU A 60 -2.53 1.30 4.54
C GLU A 60 -1.56 0.17 4.91
N LYS A 61 -0.24 0.38 4.77
CA LYS A 61 0.78 -0.59 5.19
C LYS A 61 0.70 -0.85 6.70
N VAL A 62 0.58 0.21 7.51
CA VAL A 62 0.45 0.08 8.97
C VAL A 62 -0.80 -0.71 9.34
N ARG A 63 -1.92 -0.43 8.67
CA ARG A 63 -3.17 -1.18 8.85
C ARG A 63 -3.00 -2.65 8.48
N ALA A 64 -2.36 -2.96 7.35
CA ALA A 64 -2.12 -4.33 6.90
C ALA A 64 -1.27 -5.13 7.91
N ILE A 65 -0.19 -4.53 8.43
CA ILE A 65 0.64 -5.15 9.47
C ILE A 65 -0.17 -5.41 10.75
N ARG A 66 -1.01 -4.44 11.15
CA ARG A 66 -1.88 -4.59 12.32
C ARG A 66 -2.91 -5.70 12.13
N LEU A 67 -3.54 -5.78 10.96
CA LEU A 67 -4.47 -6.85 10.62
C LEU A 67 -3.78 -8.22 10.66
N GLN A 68 -2.58 -8.34 10.10
CA GLN A 68 -1.81 -9.58 10.16
C GLN A 68 -1.53 -10.01 11.61
N ALA A 69 -1.14 -9.07 12.48
CA ALA A 69 -0.90 -9.35 13.89
C ALA A 69 -2.18 -9.82 14.61
N LEU A 70 -3.30 -9.14 14.39
CA LEU A 70 -4.60 -9.48 14.98
C LEU A 70 -5.13 -10.82 14.48
N SER A 71 -4.97 -11.13 13.19
CA SER A 71 -5.35 -12.44 12.62
C SER A 71 -4.55 -13.56 13.27
N LYS A 72 -3.24 -13.36 13.46
CA LYS A 72 -2.39 -14.31 14.19
C LYS A 72 -2.80 -14.44 15.65
N GLU A 73 -3.18 -13.35 16.31
CA GLU A 73 -3.69 -13.39 17.68
C GLU A 73 -5.00 -14.19 17.75
N PHE A 74 -5.93 -13.94 16.82
CA PHE A 74 -7.19 -14.66 16.71
C PHE A 74 -7.00 -16.16 16.42
N GLU A 75 -6.01 -16.51 15.60
CA GLU A 75 -5.66 -17.91 15.34
C GLU A 75 -5.13 -18.61 16.58
N ASN A 76 -4.33 -17.93 17.39
CA ASN A 76 -3.73 -18.44 18.62
C ASN A 76 -4.64 -18.31 19.86
N LEU A 77 -5.87 -17.81 19.70
CA LEU A 77 -6.84 -17.72 20.80
C LEU A 77 -7.20 -19.13 21.29
N ARG A 78 -6.74 -19.44 22.49
CA ARG A 78 -7.10 -20.65 23.23
C ARG A 78 -7.39 -20.36 24.69
N MET A 79 -8.31 -21.14 25.26
CA MET A 79 -8.61 -21.08 26.68
C MET A 79 -7.43 -21.64 27.48
N LYS A 80 -7.03 -20.95 28.55
CA LYS A 80 -5.96 -21.44 29.46
C LYS A 80 -6.56 -22.35 30.53
N LYS A 81 -5.78 -23.31 31.04
CA LYS A 81 -6.24 -24.33 32.02
C LYS A 81 -6.94 -23.78 33.26
N ALA A 82 -6.53 -22.60 33.75
CA ALA A 82 -7.07 -21.95 34.94
C ALA A 82 -7.85 -20.66 34.63
N GLU A 83 -8.19 -20.42 33.37
CA GLU A 83 -8.96 -19.25 32.95
C GLU A 83 -10.46 -19.54 33.08
N MET A 84 -11.23 -18.53 33.48
CA MET A 84 -12.69 -18.61 33.53
C MET A 84 -13.28 -18.40 32.13
N VAL A 85 -14.46 -18.95 31.86
CA VAL A 85 -15.18 -18.74 30.58
C VAL A 85 -15.38 -17.26 30.29
N LYS A 86 -15.70 -16.48 31.33
CA LYS A 86 -15.89 -15.02 31.21
C LYS A 86 -14.61 -14.31 30.72
N ASP A 87 -13.47 -14.64 31.31
CA ASP A 87 -12.20 -13.99 30.95
C ASP A 87 -11.77 -14.38 29.53
N TYR A 88 -11.94 -15.66 29.18
CA TYR A 88 -11.65 -16.14 27.83
C TYR A 88 -12.52 -15.43 26.77
N THR A 89 -13.83 -15.37 26.98
CA THR A 89 -14.77 -14.74 26.03
C THR A 89 -14.53 -13.24 25.90
N LEU A 90 -14.15 -12.54 26.99
CA LEU A 90 -13.73 -11.14 26.92
C LEU A 90 -12.49 -10.93 26.02
N ARG A 91 -11.49 -11.82 26.10
CA ARG A 91 -10.33 -11.77 25.18
C ARG A 91 -10.75 -11.98 23.72
N VAL A 92 -11.62 -12.95 23.46
CA VAL A 92 -12.15 -13.21 22.10
C VAL A 92 -12.86 -11.97 21.55
N VAL A 93 -13.77 -11.37 22.33
CA VAL A 93 -14.47 -10.14 21.95
C VAL A 93 -13.49 -9.00 21.69
N GLY A 94 -12.46 -8.86 22.53
CA GLY A 94 -11.41 -7.86 22.35
C GLY A 94 -10.73 -7.96 20.98
N VAL A 95 -10.27 -9.16 20.60
CA VAL A 95 -9.61 -9.39 19.31
C VAL A 95 -10.56 -9.19 18.13
N VAL A 96 -11.78 -9.73 18.21
CA VAL A 96 -12.80 -9.58 17.16
C VAL A 96 -13.16 -8.11 16.95
N ASN A 97 -13.31 -7.33 18.02
CA ASN A 97 -13.58 -5.91 17.93
C ASN A 97 -12.43 -5.16 17.28
N GLN A 98 -11.17 -5.49 17.63
CA GLN A 98 -10.00 -4.89 16.98
C GLN A 98 -9.96 -5.21 15.48
N LEU A 99 -10.29 -6.43 15.07
CA LEU A 99 -10.36 -6.81 13.66
C LEU A 99 -11.46 -6.03 12.93
N LYS A 100 -12.68 -5.97 13.49
CA LYS A 100 -13.80 -5.19 12.95
C LYS A 100 -13.46 -3.69 12.84
N LEU A 101 -12.77 -3.11 13.82
CA LEU A 101 -12.30 -1.72 13.78
C LEU A 101 -11.29 -1.45 12.66
N ASN A 102 -10.48 -2.44 12.29
CA ASN A 102 -9.56 -2.37 11.16
C ASN A 102 -10.23 -2.73 9.81
N ARG A 103 -11.57 -2.75 9.77
CA ARG A 103 -12.42 -3.05 8.61
C ARG A 103 -12.30 -4.50 8.10
N GLU A 104 -11.88 -5.42 8.96
CA GLU A 104 -11.94 -6.85 8.66
C GLU A 104 -13.37 -7.36 8.87
N GLU A 105 -13.90 -8.10 7.91
CA GLU A 105 -15.17 -8.79 8.07
C GLU A 105 -14.95 -10.14 8.77
N ILE A 106 -15.52 -10.29 9.97
CA ILE A 106 -15.50 -11.55 10.71
C ILE A 106 -16.92 -11.98 11.01
N LEU A 107 -17.30 -13.09 10.41
CA LEU A 107 -18.59 -13.74 10.62
C LEU A 107 -18.67 -14.32 12.03
N ASP A 108 -19.80 -14.14 12.69
CA ASP A 108 -20.04 -14.66 14.05
C ASP A 108 -19.89 -16.18 14.09
N LYS A 109 -20.32 -16.89 13.03
CA LYS A 109 -20.07 -18.33 12.83
C LYS A 109 -18.59 -18.70 13.00
N LYS A 110 -17.67 -17.91 12.41
CA LYS A 110 -16.22 -18.16 12.50
C LYS A 110 -15.73 -17.96 13.94
N VAL A 111 -16.28 -16.99 14.66
CA VAL A 111 -15.95 -16.73 16.07
C VAL A 111 -16.47 -17.85 16.97
N VAL A 112 -17.72 -18.26 16.79
CA VAL A 112 -18.35 -19.36 17.55
C VAL A 112 -17.59 -20.66 17.36
N GLN A 113 -17.28 -21.04 16.11
CA GLN A 113 -16.47 -22.23 15.84
C GLN A 113 -15.08 -22.12 16.46
N LYS A 114 -14.44 -20.94 16.39
CA LYS A 114 -13.13 -20.72 17.01
C LYS A 114 -13.17 -20.96 18.52
N VAL A 115 -14.21 -20.45 19.20
CA VAL A 115 -14.41 -20.67 20.63
C VAL A 115 -14.58 -22.15 20.92
N LEU A 116 -15.56 -22.82 20.30
CA LEU A 116 -15.85 -24.24 20.55
C LEU A 116 -14.63 -25.16 20.38
N ILE A 117 -13.83 -24.93 19.32
CA ILE A 117 -12.63 -25.74 19.02
C ILE A 117 -11.50 -25.51 20.03
N ASN A 118 -11.43 -24.34 20.67
CA ASN A 118 -10.30 -23.95 21.54
C ASN A 118 -10.67 -23.85 23.02
N LEU A 119 -11.81 -24.43 23.41
CA LEU A 119 -12.15 -24.67 24.81
C LEU A 119 -11.31 -25.82 25.40
N LEU A 120 -11.32 -25.91 26.73
CA LEU A 120 -10.70 -27.04 27.45
C LEU A 120 -11.59 -28.28 27.36
N GLU A 121 -10.98 -29.47 27.41
CA GLU A 121 -11.65 -30.78 27.37
C GLU A 121 -12.78 -30.93 28.40
N ARG A 122 -12.70 -30.23 29.54
CA ARG A 122 -13.78 -30.21 30.55
C ARG A 122 -15.12 -29.66 30.03
N PHE A 123 -15.11 -28.94 28.91
CA PHE A 123 -16.30 -28.40 28.25
C PHE A 123 -16.77 -29.25 27.07
N ASP A 124 -16.12 -30.38 26.77
CA ASP A 124 -16.47 -31.21 25.59
C ASP A 124 -17.94 -31.63 25.62
N ALA A 125 -18.46 -32.02 26.79
CA ALA A 125 -19.86 -32.43 26.94
C ALA A 125 -20.85 -31.31 26.53
N VAL A 126 -20.59 -30.06 26.95
CA VAL A 126 -21.47 -28.93 26.60
C VAL A 126 -21.25 -28.49 25.14
N THR A 127 -20.01 -28.54 24.64
CA THR A 127 -19.69 -28.26 23.23
C THR A 127 -20.43 -29.23 22.30
N THR A 128 -20.33 -30.54 22.54
CA THR A 128 -21.03 -31.56 21.76
C THR A 128 -22.56 -31.38 21.83
N ALA A 129 -23.11 -31.07 23.01
CA ALA A 129 -24.53 -30.79 23.14
C ALA A 129 -24.97 -29.58 22.28
N ILE A 130 -24.19 -28.49 22.28
CA ILE A 130 -24.47 -27.30 21.47
C ILE A 130 -24.37 -27.63 19.97
N GLU A 131 -23.34 -28.37 19.55
CA GLU A 131 -23.13 -28.76 18.16
C GLU A 131 -24.27 -29.61 17.59
N HIS A 132 -24.89 -30.46 18.41
CA HIS A 132 -26.02 -31.28 17.99
C HIS A 132 -27.39 -30.57 18.08
N THR A 133 -27.54 -29.59 18.96
CA THR A 133 -28.84 -28.97 19.25
C THR A 133 -29.04 -27.62 18.59
N LYS A 134 -27.97 -26.91 18.24
CA LYS A 134 -28.02 -25.55 17.71
C LYS A 134 -27.38 -25.46 16.32
N ASP A 135 -27.92 -24.58 15.49
CA ASP A 135 -27.28 -24.21 14.23
C ASP A 135 -26.16 -23.17 14.48
N LEU A 136 -24.92 -23.58 14.22
CA LEU A 136 -23.74 -22.72 14.37
C LEU A 136 -23.71 -21.53 13.40
N SER A 137 -24.54 -21.53 12.35
CA SER A 137 -24.61 -20.42 11.40
C SER A 137 -25.48 -19.26 11.91
N SER A 138 -26.40 -19.53 12.83
CA SER A 138 -27.28 -18.54 13.45
C SER A 138 -26.93 -18.26 14.92
N LEU A 139 -26.13 -19.12 15.56
CA LEU A 139 -25.70 -18.94 16.94
C LEU A 139 -24.81 -17.71 17.11
N SER A 140 -25.16 -16.83 18.04
CA SER A 140 -24.32 -15.69 18.42
C SER A 140 -23.28 -16.05 19.48
N LEU A 141 -22.19 -15.29 19.54
CA LEU A 141 -21.17 -15.43 20.59
C LEU A 141 -21.76 -15.23 22.00
N THR A 142 -22.72 -14.32 22.15
CA THR A 142 -23.38 -14.03 23.42
C THR A 142 -24.15 -15.25 23.93
N GLU A 143 -24.94 -15.89 23.08
CA GLU A 143 -25.69 -17.10 23.46
C GLU A 143 -24.77 -18.26 23.81
N LEU A 144 -23.69 -18.44 23.04
CA LEU A 144 -22.66 -19.43 23.36
C LEU A 144 -22.05 -19.15 24.74
N THR A 145 -21.69 -17.89 25.01
CA THR A 145 -21.10 -17.47 26.29
C THR A 145 -22.05 -17.76 27.45
N CYS A 146 -23.35 -17.45 27.30
CA CYS A 146 -24.35 -17.75 28.31
C CYS A 146 -24.47 -19.26 28.60
N ALA A 147 -24.44 -20.11 27.56
CA ALA A 147 -24.50 -21.56 27.74
C ALA A 147 -23.26 -22.11 28.46
N LEU A 148 -22.07 -21.63 28.11
CA LEU A 148 -20.81 -22.03 28.75
C LEU A 148 -20.74 -21.55 30.21
N LEU A 149 -21.21 -20.33 30.50
CA LEU A 149 -21.26 -19.80 31.87
C LEU A 149 -22.26 -20.55 32.76
N ALA A 150 -23.39 -21.01 32.19
CA ALA A 150 -24.34 -21.84 32.92
C ALA A 150 -23.78 -23.23 33.26
N TYR A 151 -22.87 -23.75 32.45
CA TYR A 151 -22.18 -25.02 32.70
C TYR A 151 -21.03 -24.90 33.70
N GLU A 152 -20.32 -23.76 33.74
CA GLU A 152 -19.23 -23.50 34.70
C GLU A 152 -19.74 -23.18 36.14
N GLN A 153 -21.05 -22.99 36.31
CA GLN A 153 -21.69 -22.52 37.54
C GLN A 153 -21.83 -23.58 38.64
#